data_AF-A0A0S1B3H6-F1
#
_entry.id   AF-A0A0S1B3H6-F1
#
_cell.length_a   1.000
_cell.length_b   1.000
_cell.length_c   1.000
_cell.angle_alpha   90.00
_cell.angle_beta   90.00
_cell.angle_gamma   90.00
#
_symmetry.space_group_name_H-M   'P 1'
#
loop_
_entity.id
_entity.type
_entity.pdbx_description
1 polymer ?
#
loop_
_entity_poly.entity_id
_entity_poly.type
_entity_poly.pdbx_seq_one_letter_code
_entity_poly.pdbx_strand_id
1 'polypeptide(L)'
;MTHWICSHCRESNEDTFDQCWKCGTRVDGSTDPGFRPDNADPAAWPPRLIDCLRCPGTPMVFAGRKRFHEGSQALPFLLGNLGELLVNREAFDLHACPSCGKVELFLGSAPR
;
A
#
# COMPACT_ATOMS: atom_id res chain seq x y z
N MET A 1 -6.73 -0.64 -34.70
CA MET A 1 -5.97 -0.45 -33.46
C MET A 1 -5.72 -1.84 -32.92
N THR A 2 -4.48 -2.29 -32.95
CA THR A 2 -4.09 -3.58 -32.37
C THR A 2 -3.99 -3.38 -30.85
N HIS A 3 -4.14 -4.47 -30.12
CA HIS A 3 -4.05 -4.50 -28.67
C HIS A 3 -3.29 -5.76 -28.26
N TRP A 4 -2.67 -5.73 -27.10
CA TRP A 4 -2.08 -6.91 -26.48
C TRP A 4 -2.73 -7.20 -25.13
N ILE A 5 -2.86 -8.49 -24.82
CA ILE A 5 -3.43 -8.96 -23.56
C ILE A 5 -2.30 -9.23 -22.58
N CYS A 6 -2.36 -8.59 -21.41
CA CYS A 6 -1.38 -8.80 -20.37
C CYS A 6 -1.37 -10.26 -19.91
N SER A 7 -0.21 -10.92 -19.97
CA SER A 7 -0.05 -12.32 -19.56
C SER A 7 -0.29 -12.56 -18.07
N HIS A 8 -0.16 -11.53 -17.24
CA HIS A 8 -0.33 -11.61 -15.79
C HIS A 8 -1.77 -11.31 -15.34
N CYS A 9 -2.34 -10.16 -15.72
CA CYS A 9 -3.66 -9.72 -15.23
C CYS A 9 -4.79 -9.79 -16.26
N ARG A 10 -4.48 -10.18 -17.51
CA ARG A 10 -5.42 -10.29 -18.66
C ARG A 10 -6.08 -8.98 -19.09
N GLU A 11 -5.56 -7.85 -18.64
CA GLU A 11 -6.00 -6.53 -19.11
C GLU A 11 -5.62 -6.31 -20.58
N SER A 12 -6.49 -5.63 -21.33
CA SER A 12 -6.20 -5.23 -22.71
C SER A 12 -5.46 -3.90 -22.71
N ASN A 13 -4.32 -3.85 -23.40
CA ASN A 13 -3.47 -2.67 -23.51
C ASN A 13 -3.30 -2.32 -25.00
N GLU A 14 -3.13 -1.03 -25.30
CA GLU A 14 -2.82 -0.60 -26.67
C GLU A 14 -1.36 -0.93 -27.01
N ASP A 15 -1.06 -1.13 -28.30
CA ASP A 15 0.30 -1.52 -28.73
C ASP A 15 1.37 -0.45 -28.49
N THR A 16 0.95 0.79 -28.26
CA THR A 16 1.81 1.90 -27.87
C THR A 16 2.36 1.76 -26.46
N PHE A 17 1.77 0.89 -25.63
CA PHE A 17 2.25 0.59 -24.29
C PHE A 17 3.14 -0.64 -24.29
N ASP A 18 4.36 -0.46 -23.81
CA ASP A 18 5.37 -1.48 -23.55
C ASP A 18 5.24 -2.12 -22.15
N GLN A 19 4.30 -1.60 -21.34
CA GLN A 19 3.97 -2.07 -20.00
C GLN A 19 2.47 -1.99 -19.72
N CYS A 20 1.92 -2.99 -19.00
CA CYS A 20 0.51 -2.99 -18.65
C CYS A 20 0.17 -1.87 -17.66
N TRP A 21 -0.72 -0.97 -18.05
CA TRP A 21 -1.12 0.20 -17.24
C TRP A 21 -1.71 -0.18 -15.87
N LYS A 22 -2.22 -1.41 -15.72
CA LYS A 22 -2.89 -1.88 -14.50
C LYS A 22 -1.96 -2.59 -13.52
N CYS A 23 -0.99 -3.36 -14.00
CA CYS A 23 -0.19 -4.25 -13.14
C CYS A 23 1.32 -4.20 -13.38
N GLY A 24 1.81 -3.42 -14.34
CA GLY A 24 3.24 -3.21 -14.55
C GLY A 24 3.99 -4.35 -15.24
N THR A 25 3.30 -5.44 -15.59
CA THR A 25 3.87 -6.52 -16.40
C THR A 25 4.11 -6.03 -17.82
N ARG A 26 5.33 -6.22 -18.35
CA ARG A 26 5.73 -5.85 -19.71
C ARG A 26 5.20 -6.84 -20.74
N VAL A 27 5.29 -6.47 -22.01
CA VAL A 27 4.85 -7.32 -23.14
C VAL A 27 5.56 -8.68 -23.16
N ASP A 28 6.82 -8.72 -22.73
CA ASP A 28 7.63 -9.95 -22.63
C ASP A 28 7.31 -10.80 -21.37
N GLY A 29 6.40 -10.36 -20.52
CA GLY A 29 6.01 -11.02 -19.27
C GLY A 29 6.90 -10.69 -18.06
N SER A 30 7.95 -9.87 -18.22
CA SER A 30 8.75 -9.41 -17.08
C SER A 30 7.96 -8.43 -16.21
N THR A 31 8.22 -8.47 -14.91
CA THR A 31 7.59 -7.57 -13.93
C THR A 31 8.53 -6.44 -13.55
N ASP A 32 8.02 -5.22 -13.49
CA ASP A 32 8.73 -4.07 -12.98
C ASP A 32 8.40 -3.85 -11.49
N PRO A 33 9.36 -4.08 -10.57
CA PRO A 33 9.12 -3.90 -9.13
C PRO A 33 8.86 -2.44 -8.72
N GLY A 34 9.24 -1.49 -9.57
CA GLY A 34 9.04 -0.05 -9.33
C GLY A 34 7.73 0.49 -9.89
N PHE A 35 6.96 -0.33 -10.62
CA PHE A 35 5.73 0.13 -11.28
C PHE A 35 4.69 0.64 -10.30
N ARG A 36 4.08 1.77 -10.64
CA ARG A 36 2.96 2.38 -9.92
C ARG A 36 1.90 2.83 -10.94
N PRO A 37 0.67 2.29 -10.89
CA PRO A 37 -0.41 2.79 -11.74
C PRO A 37 -0.71 4.26 -11.39
N ASP A 38 -0.82 5.12 -12.40
CA ASP A 38 -1.12 6.56 -12.21
C ASP A 38 -2.50 6.81 -11.56
N ASN A 39 -3.42 5.87 -11.76
CA ASN A 39 -4.77 5.82 -11.22
C ASN A 39 -4.91 4.82 -10.07
N ALA A 40 -3.79 4.40 -9.46
CA ALA A 40 -3.86 3.60 -8.24
C ALA A 40 -4.59 4.41 -7.17
N ASP A 41 -5.72 3.89 -6.70
CA ASP A 41 -6.26 4.30 -5.41
C ASP A 41 -5.08 4.23 -4.40
N PRO A 42 -4.77 5.31 -3.67
CA PRO A 42 -3.74 5.27 -2.62
C PRO A 42 -4.02 4.18 -1.56
N ALA A 43 -5.26 3.66 -1.47
CA ALA A 43 -5.63 2.49 -0.68
C ALA A 43 -5.44 1.15 -1.41
N ALA A 44 -5.24 1.14 -2.73
CA ALA A 44 -4.95 -0.03 -3.57
C ALA A 44 -3.46 -0.15 -3.94
N TRP A 45 -2.56 0.57 -3.24
CA TRP A 45 -1.12 0.32 -3.33
C TRP A 45 -0.86 -1.18 -3.14
N PRO A 46 -0.11 -1.84 -4.05
CA PRO A 46 0.14 -3.26 -3.91
C PRO A 46 0.76 -3.49 -2.54
N PRO A 47 0.28 -4.49 -1.78
CA PRO A 47 0.84 -4.80 -0.48
C PRO A 47 2.34 -4.95 -0.67
N ARG A 48 3.11 -4.17 0.10
CA ARG A 48 4.57 -4.25 0.04
C ARG A 48 4.90 -5.71 0.32
N LEU A 49 5.62 -6.37 -0.58
CA LEU A 49 6.14 -7.71 -0.29
C LEU A 49 7.31 -7.53 0.68
N ILE A 50 7.11 -7.94 1.92
CA ILE A 50 8.07 -7.77 3.03
C ILE A 50 8.18 -9.08 3.77
N ASP A 51 9.40 -9.51 4.04
CA ASP A 51 9.67 -10.68 4.85
C ASP A 51 9.81 -10.31 6.33
N CYS A 52 9.33 -11.19 7.20
CA CYS A 52 9.46 -11.01 8.63
C CYS A 52 10.92 -11.18 9.07
N LEU A 53 11.56 -10.11 9.52
CA LEU A 53 12.92 -10.18 10.10
C LEU A 53 13.07 -11.12 11.32
N ARG A 54 11.96 -11.55 11.95
CA ARG A 54 11.97 -12.51 13.07
C ARG A 54 11.73 -13.96 12.62
N CYS A 55 11.18 -14.16 11.43
CA CYS A 55 10.83 -15.47 10.87
C CYS A 55 11.37 -15.53 9.43
N PRO A 56 12.66 -15.86 9.24
CA PRO A 56 13.29 -15.85 7.92
C PRO A 56 12.49 -16.66 6.90
N GLY A 57 12.30 -16.08 5.70
CA GLY A 57 11.52 -16.70 4.62
C GLY A 57 10.00 -16.68 4.83
N THR A 58 9.49 -15.99 5.85
CA THR A 58 8.04 -15.83 6.07
C THR A 58 7.57 -14.46 5.55
N PRO A 59 6.77 -14.41 4.47
CA PRO A 59 6.20 -13.17 3.98
C PRO A 59 5.16 -12.63 4.98
N MET A 60 5.14 -11.32 5.16
CA MET A 60 4.16 -10.63 5.99
C MET A 60 2.87 -10.37 5.20
N VAL A 61 1.72 -10.46 5.88
CA VAL A 61 0.39 -10.30 5.29
C VAL A 61 -0.12 -8.89 5.56
N PHE A 62 -0.71 -8.25 4.54
CA PHE A 62 -1.39 -6.97 4.74
C PHE A 62 -2.56 -7.11 5.72
N ALA A 63 -2.48 -6.39 6.83
CA ALA A 63 -3.44 -6.41 7.93
C ALA A 63 -4.40 -5.20 7.90
N GLY A 64 -4.41 -4.45 6.80
CA GLY A 64 -5.28 -3.30 6.59
C GLY A 64 -4.61 -1.94 6.90
N ARG A 65 -5.29 -0.87 6.50
CA ARG A 65 -4.93 0.51 6.82
C ARG A 65 -5.60 0.94 8.11
N LYS A 66 -4.84 1.53 9.04
CA LYS A 66 -5.37 2.08 10.30
C LYS A 66 -4.90 3.52 10.48
N ARG A 67 -5.76 4.34 11.08
CA ARG A 67 -5.44 5.72 11.47
C ARG A 67 -5.13 5.74 12.95
N PHE A 68 -3.96 6.24 13.30
CA PHE A 68 -3.56 6.40 14.70
C PHE A 68 -3.62 7.87 15.08
N HIS A 69 -3.94 8.13 16.34
CA HIS A 69 -3.89 9.47 16.90
C HIS A 69 -2.43 9.87 17.10
N GLU A 70 -2.02 10.95 16.44
CA GLU A 70 -0.72 11.58 16.63
C GLU A 70 -0.92 12.85 17.48
N GLY A 71 -0.27 12.91 18.64
CA GLY A 71 -0.30 14.08 19.53
C GLY A 71 -0.80 13.80 20.96
N SER A 72 -0.79 14.84 21.80
CA SER A 72 -1.17 14.73 23.21
C SER A 72 -2.69 14.58 23.37
N GLN A 73 -3.11 13.68 24.26
CA GLN A 73 -4.53 13.52 24.63
C GLN A 73 -5.06 14.68 25.51
N ALA A 74 -4.24 15.70 25.81
CA ALA A 74 -4.62 16.81 26.66
C ALA A 74 -5.68 17.73 26.01
N LEU A 75 -5.63 17.91 24.68
CA LEU A 75 -6.62 18.73 23.95
C LEU A 75 -8.03 18.11 23.97
N PRO A 76 -8.21 16.80 23.71
CA PRO A 76 -9.48 16.11 23.95
C PRO A 76 -10.00 16.26 25.39
N PHE A 77 -9.11 16.22 26.39
CA PHE A 77 -9.48 16.41 27.79
C PHE A 77 -9.95 17.84 28.10
N LEU A 78 -9.29 18.86 27.54
CA LEU A 78 -9.59 20.27 27.80
C LEU A 78 -10.77 20.83 27.00
N LEU A 79 -10.98 20.33 25.77
CA LEU A 79 -11.97 20.87 24.82
C LEU A 79 -13.08 19.89 24.45
N GLY A 80 -13.11 18.70 25.06
CA GLY A 80 -14.09 17.65 24.77
C GLY A 80 -14.10 17.26 23.28
N ASN A 81 -15.29 17.07 22.70
CA ASN A 81 -15.47 16.64 21.31
C ASN A 81 -14.88 17.62 20.26
N LEU A 82 -14.66 18.88 20.59
CA LEU A 82 -13.96 19.84 19.70
C LEU A 82 -12.45 19.60 19.68
N GLY A 83 -11.88 19.07 20.76
CA GLY A 83 -10.47 18.68 20.83
C GLY A 83 -10.15 17.47 19.95
N GLU A 84 -11.12 16.57 19.70
CA GLU A 84 -10.97 15.41 18.81
C GLU A 84 -10.78 15.79 17.33
N LEU A 85 -11.36 16.92 16.90
CA LEU A 85 -11.23 17.48 15.55
C LEU A 85 -9.83 18.04 15.27
N LEU A 86 -9.06 18.34 16.32
CA LEU A 86 -7.70 18.89 16.24
C LEU A 86 -6.61 17.83 16.41
N VAL A 87 -6.99 16.57 16.66
CA VAL A 87 -6.01 15.48 16.76
C VAL A 87 -5.54 15.10 15.36
N ASN A 88 -4.24 15.25 15.10
CA ASN A 88 -3.67 14.79 13.86
C ASN A 88 -3.83 13.26 13.77
N ARG A 89 -4.27 12.76 12.62
CA ARG A 89 -4.51 11.32 12.40
C ARG A 89 -3.67 10.83 11.25
N GLU A 90 -2.54 10.23 11.58
CA GLU A 90 -1.63 9.63 10.60
C GLU A 90 -2.13 8.24 10.18
N ALA A 91 -2.13 7.97 8.88
CA ALA A 91 -2.64 6.72 8.31
C ALA A 91 -1.48 5.80 7.95
N PHE A 92 -1.52 4.57 8.46
CA PHE A 92 -0.51 3.55 8.20
C PHE A 92 -1.10 2.29 7.59
N ASP A 93 -0.36 1.70 6.67
CA ASP A 93 -0.56 0.33 6.19
C ASP A 93 0.16 -0.63 7.12
N LEU A 94 -0.59 -1.59 7.67
CA LEU A 94 -0.05 -2.58 8.59
C LEU A 94 0.25 -3.87 7.82
N HIS A 95 1.42 -4.44 8.06
CA HIS A 95 1.78 -5.80 7.63
C HIS A 95 2.08 -6.64 8.86
N ALA A 96 1.49 -7.82 8.98
CA ALA A 96 1.62 -8.71 10.12
C ALA A 96 2.21 -10.06 9.72
N CYS A 97 3.17 -10.56 10.51
CA CYS A 97 3.72 -11.90 10.33
C CYS A 97 2.74 -12.94 10.89
N PRO A 98 2.27 -13.92 10.08
CA PRO A 98 1.34 -14.94 10.55
C PRO A 98 1.96 -15.92 11.55
N SER A 99 3.29 -16.04 11.59
CA SER A 99 3.99 -16.96 12.49
C SER A 99 4.22 -16.39 13.90
N CYS A 100 4.66 -15.13 14.01
CA CYS A 100 5.07 -14.55 15.30
C CYS A 100 4.28 -13.30 15.71
N GLY A 101 3.34 -12.82 14.90
CA GLY A 101 2.52 -11.65 15.22
C GLY A 101 3.26 -10.31 15.16
N LYS A 102 4.52 -10.27 14.70
CA LYS A 102 5.22 -9.00 14.44
C LYS A 102 4.40 -8.16 13.46
N VAL A 103 4.21 -6.87 13.78
CA VAL A 103 3.55 -5.91 12.89
C VAL A 103 4.53 -4.81 12.50
N GLU A 104 4.54 -4.45 11.22
CA GLU A 104 5.25 -3.28 10.69
C GLU A 104 4.25 -2.28 10.12
N LEU A 105 4.53 -0.99 10.33
CA LEU A 105 3.68 0.12 9.92
C LEU A 105 4.40 0.92 8.82
N PHE A 106 3.70 1.20 7.73
CA PHE A 106 4.19 1.98 6.60
C PHE A 106 3.30 3.20 6.39
N LEU A 107 3.88 4.36 6.12
CA LEU A 107 3.10 5.55 5.76
C LEU A 107 2.21 5.25 4.54
N GLY A 108 0.94 5.63 4.62
CA GLY A 108 -0.05 5.42 3.55
C GLY A 108 0.17 6.31 2.32
N SER A 109 1.06 7.30 2.42
CA SER A 109 1.55 8.11 1.30
C SER A 109 3.04 8.39 1.46
N ALA A 110 3.73 8.78 0.37
CA ALA A 110 5.13 9.19 0.47
C ALA A 110 5.26 10.40 1.42
N PRO A 111 6.28 10.45 2.28
CA PRO A 111 6.55 11.63 3.10
C PRO A 111 6.78 12.84 2.18
N ARG A 112 6.19 13.98 2.54
CA ARG A 112 6.39 15.26 1.84
C ARG A 112 7.72 15.88 2.20
#